data_AF-H2JIZ3-F1
#
_entry.id   AF-H2JIZ3-F1
#
_cell.length_a   1.000
_cell.length_b   1.000
_cell.length_c   1.000
_cell.angle_alpha   90.00
_cell.angle_beta   90.00
_cell.angle_gamma   90.00
#
_symmetry.space_group_name_H-M   'P 1'
#
loop_
_entity.id
_entity.type
_entity.pdbx_description
1 polymer ?
#
loop_
_entity_poly.entity_id
_entity_poly.type
_entity_poly.pdbx_seq_one_letter_code
_entity_poly.pdbx_strand_id
1 'polypeptide(L)'
;MNTIKSFVHKWVWLMLIFFCIGGLIYPKLGIAAIICMLAPVAVSIFRGRMWCGNFCPRGSFNDILISKISRNKKIPRLMKNKWFRLFFVVVLMGAFAVQLSFAWGNMVQVGQVFVRMILITTGLSIILGVIYSNRAWCVICPMGTMASWVTQAGSGSKGKNITFDKQRCVSCNLCTKSCPMEIDVLKFRSKGEVTHPDCLKCGECVIKCPKDALEI
;
A
#
# COMPACT_ATOMS: atom_id res chain seq x y z
N MET A 1 -18.85 -2.75 1.14
CA MET A 1 -17.53 -3.17 1.66
C MET A 1 -17.75 -4.21 2.75
N ASN A 2 -17.13 -5.39 2.70
CA ASN A 2 -17.32 -6.42 3.75
C ASN A 2 -16.97 -5.85 5.13
N THR A 3 -17.90 -5.93 6.08
CA THR A 3 -17.79 -5.39 7.45
C THR A 3 -16.48 -5.83 8.13
N ILE A 4 -16.03 -7.05 7.88
CA ILE A 4 -14.78 -7.62 8.40
C ILE A 4 -13.54 -6.86 7.91
N LYS A 5 -13.43 -6.55 6.61
CA LYS A 5 -12.26 -5.84 6.06
C LYS A 5 -12.16 -4.42 6.62
N SER A 6 -13.30 -3.75 6.75
CA SER A 6 -13.39 -2.42 7.36
C SER A 6 -12.97 -2.45 8.83
N PHE A 7 -13.45 -3.45 9.58
CA PHE A 7 -13.09 -3.63 10.97
C PHE A 7 -11.59 -3.89 11.14
N VAL A 8 -11.03 -4.83 10.38
CA VAL A 8 -9.59 -5.13 10.41
C VAL A 8 -8.79 -3.87 10.09
N HIS A 9 -9.08 -3.18 8.98
CA HIS A 9 -8.39 -1.94 8.63
C HIS A 9 -8.51 -0.85 9.70
N LYS A 10 -9.56 -0.83 10.51
CA LYS A 10 -9.72 0.13 11.62
C LYS A 10 -8.76 -0.13 12.80
N TRP A 11 -8.32 -1.37 13.00
CA TRP A 11 -7.53 -1.78 14.17
C TRP A 11 -6.07 -2.14 13.85
N VAL A 12 -5.74 -2.49 12.59
CA VAL A 12 -4.37 -2.95 12.26
C VAL A 12 -3.29 -1.88 12.46
N TRP A 13 -3.63 -0.58 12.47
CA TRP A 13 -2.64 0.46 12.81
C TRP A 13 -2.06 0.32 14.24
N LEU A 14 -2.83 -0.23 15.20
CA LEU A 14 -2.31 -0.50 16.55
C LEU A 14 -1.19 -1.55 16.53
N MET A 15 -1.26 -2.50 15.60
CA MET A 15 -0.18 -3.46 15.38
C MET A 15 1.10 -2.72 15.00
N LEU A 16 1.05 -1.69 14.15
CA LEU A 16 2.26 -0.92 13.81
C LEU A 16 2.87 -0.24 15.05
N ILE A 17 2.04 0.39 15.88
CA ILE A 17 2.49 1.08 17.09
C ILE A 17 3.10 0.09 18.08
N PHE A 18 2.44 -1.05 18.28
CA PHE A 18 2.96 -2.13 19.11
C PHE A 18 4.32 -2.64 18.59
N PHE A 19 4.49 -2.80 17.28
CA PHE A 19 5.77 -3.19 16.69
C PHE A 19 6.85 -2.11 16.84
N CYS A 20 6.51 -0.83 16.70
CA CYS A 20 7.47 0.26 16.87
C CYS A 20 7.92 0.41 18.34
N ILE A 21 7.00 0.31 19.30
CA ILE A 21 7.31 0.44 20.73
C ILE A 21 7.96 -0.86 21.25
N GLY A 22 7.34 -1.99 20.98
CA GLY A 22 7.82 -3.31 21.41
C GLY A 22 9.13 -3.70 20.74
N GLY A 23 9.36 -3.33 19.48
CA GLY A 23 10.61 -3.61 18.77
C GLY A 23 11.82 -2.86 19.33
N LEU A 24 11.61 -1.70 19.99
CA LEU A 24 12.68 -0.96 20.68
C LEU A 24 13.10 -1.65 21.99
N ILE A 25 12.17 -2.34 22.66
CA ILE A 25 12.42 -3.01 23.94
C ILE A 25 12.86 -4.47 23.72
N TYR A 26 12.26 -5.15 22.73
CA TYR A 26 12.50 -6.56 22.40
C TYR A 26 12.79 -6.72 20.91
N PRO A 27 14.06 -6.64 20.48
CA PRO A 27 14.44 -6.73 19.07
C PRO A 27 14.00 -8.04 18.40
N LYS A 28 13.84 -9.13 19.16
CA LYS A 28 13.37 -10.43 18.67
C LYS A 28 11.98 -10.35 18.01
N LEU A 29 11.14 -9.38 18.38
CA LEU A 29 9.84 -9.12 17.73
C LEU A 29 10.00 -8.71 16.25
N GLY A 30 11.18 -8.20 15.86
CA GLY A 30 11.49 -7.84 14.47
C GLY A 30 11.38 -9.02 13.49
N ILE A 31 11.53 -10.26 13.94
CA ILE A 31 11.38 -11.46 13.08
C ILE A 31 9.94 -11.56 12.55
N ALA A 32 8.94 -11.16 13.34
CA ALA A 32 7.55 -11.16 12.88
C ALA A 32 7.30 -10.12 11.77
N ALA A 33 8.19 -9.15 11.56
CA ALA A 33 8.10 -8.21 10.44
C ALA A 33 8.30 -8.89 9.06
N ILE A 34 8.99 -10.04 9.01
CA ILE A 34 9.16 -10.83 7.79
C ILE A 34 7.80 -11.21 7.22
N ILE A 35 6.86 -11.64 8.08
CA ILE A 35 5.49 -11.96 7.68
C ILE A 35 4.83 -10.75 7.02
N CYS A 36 4.99 -9.55 7.60
CA CYS A 36 4.41 -8.33 7.06
C CYS A 36 5.04 -7.88 5.73
N MET A 37 6.29 -8.25 5.45
CA MET A 37 6.99 -7.95 4.19
C MET A 37 6.65 -8.96 3.08
N LEU A 38 6.53 -10.24 3.43
CA LEU A 38 6.23 -11.31 2.47
C LEU A 38 4.74 -11.37 2.10
N ALA A 39 3.84 -11.10 3.05
CA ALA A 39 2.40 -11.21 2.84
C ALA A 39 1.86 -10.36 1.66
N PRO A 40 2.24 -9.07 1.48
CA PRO A 40 1.82 -8.30 0.32
C PRO A 40 2.21 -8.92 -1.02
N VAL A 41 3.41 -9.50 -1.11
CA VAL A 41 3.94 -10.08 -2.35
C VAL A 41 3.26 -11.41 -2.65
N ALA A 42 3.14 -12.28 -1.64
CA ALA A 42 2.47 -13.57 -1.77
C ALA A 42 0.97 -13.41 -2.13
N VAL A 43 0.26 -12.49 -1.46
CA VAL A 43 -1.15 -12.22 -1.74
C VAL A 43 -1.32 -11.51 -3.09
N SER A 44 -0.30 -10.78 -3.57
CA SER A 44 -0.33 -10.12 -4.88
C SER A 44 -0.56 -11.09 -6.03
N ILE A 45 0.00 -12.29 -5.94
CA ILE A 45 -0.09 -13.33 -6.97
C ILE A 45 -1.56 -13.71 -7.22
N PHE A 46 -2.38 -13.80 -6.17
CA PHE A 46 -3.76 -14.27 -6.27
C PHE A 46 -4.79 -13.15 -6.28
N ARG A 47 -4.62 -12.12 -5.44
CA ARG A 47 -5.62 -11.07 -5.20
C ARG A 47 -5.13 -9.67 -5.57
N GLY A 48 -3.99 -9.57 -6.25
CA GLY A 48 -3.34 -8.30 -6.54
C GLY A 48 -3.02 -7.52 -5.27
N ARG A 49 -2.90 -6.18 -5.37
CA ARG A 49 -2.48 -5.33 -4.24
C ARG A 49 -3.55 -5.09 -3.17
N MET A 50 -4.51 -6.01 -3.01
CA MET A 50 -5.58 -5.94 -2.00
C MET A 50 -5.05 -5.84 -0.57
N TRP A 51 -3.92 -6.51 -0.27
CA TRP A 51 -3.29 -6.47 1.06
C TRP A 51 -2.92 -5.05 1.48
N CYS A 52 -2.29 -4.29 0.57
CA CYS A 52 -1.90 -2.91 0.82
C CYS A 52 -3.10 -1.98 1.10
N GLY A 53 -4.25 -2.27 0.50
CA GLY A 53 -5.49 -1.51 0.70
C GLY A 53 -6.18 -1.81 2.03
N ASN A 54 -6.25 -3.08 2.42
CA ASN A 54 -7.18 -3.56 3.46
C ASN A 54 -6.51 -4.12 4.75
N PHE A 55 -5.28 -4.62 4.65
CA PHE A 55 -4.62 -5.36 5.74
C PHE A 55 -3.27 -4.77 6.16
N CYS A 56 -2.74 -3.80 5.43
CA CYS A 56 -1.43 -3.24 5.72
C CYS A 56 -1.48 -2.34 6.98
N PRO A 57 -0.73 -2.64 8.05
CA PRO A 57 -0.69 -1.82 9.27
C PRO A 57 -0.30 -0.37 8.99
N ARG A 58 0.71 -0.16 8.14
CA ARG A 58 1.15 1.18 7.73
C ARG A 58 0.12 1.91 6.88
N GLY A 59 -0.57 1.20 5.99
CA GLY A 59 -1.63 1.78 5.17
C GLY A 59 -2.80 2.26 6.02
N SER A 60 -3.23 1.43 6.97
CA SER A 60 -4.25 1.76 7.98
C SER A 60 -3.84 2.98 8.81
N PHE A 61 -2.61 3.00 9.31
CA PHE A 61 -2.07 4.13 10.08
C PHE A 61 -2.16 5.46 9.31
N ASN A 62 -1.71 5.48 8.06
CA ASN A 62 -1.78 6.69 7.25
C ASN A 62 -3.23 7.11 6.93
N ASP A 63 -4.14 6.18 6.70
CA ASP A 63 -5.54 6.50 6.40
C ASP A 63 -6.33 7.01 7.59
N ILE A 64 -6.01 6.57 8.82
CA ILE A 64 -6.76 6.96 10.01
C ILE A 64 -6.16 8.23 10.63
N LEU A 65 -4.83 8.28 10.74
CA LEU A 65 -4.14 9.36 11.44
C LEU A 65 -3.73 10.47 10.48
N ILE A 66 -3.06 10.12 9.38
CA ILE A 66 -2.49 11.11 8.46
C ILE A 66 -3.54 11.75 7.56
N SER A 67 -4.64 11.06 7.24
CA SER A 67 -5.74 11.65 6.47
C SER A 67 -6.34 12.90 7.11
N LYS A 68 -6.30 13.03 8.45
CA LYS A 68 -6.79 14.19 9.19
C LYS A 68 -5.86 15.40 9.14
N ILE A 69 -4.56 15.17 8.95
CA ILE A 69 -3.52 16.21 8.98
C ILE A 69 -2.93 16.51 7.59
N SER A 70 -3.20 15.65 6.60
CA SER A 70 -2.62 15.72 5.26
C SER A 70 -3.11 16.96 4.52
N ARG A 71 -2.19 17.63 3.81
CA ARG A 71 -2.50 18.77 2.93
C ARG A 71 -3.23 18.37 1.64
N ASN A 72 -3.46 17.06 1.43
CA ASN A 72 -4.15 16.48 0.28
C ASN A 72 -3.67 17.07 -1.06
N LYS A 73 -2.35 17.28 -1.17
CA LYS A 73 -1.70 17.72 -2.41
C LYS A 73 -1.46 16.51 -3.31
N LYS A 74 -1.51 16.74 -4.62
CA LYS A 74 -1.25 15.70 -5.62
C LYS A 74 0.13 15.09 -5.46
N ILE A 75 0.24 13.78 -5.70
CA ILE A 75 1.52 13.07 -5.60
C ILE A 75 2.38 13.50 -6.81
N PRO A 76 3.61 14.02 -6.60
CA PRO A 76 4.47 14.45 -7.68
C PRO A 76 4.72 13.32 -8.68
N ARG A 77 4.74 13.68 -9.97
CA ARG A 77 4.95 12.73 -11.08
C ARG A 77 6.24 11.94 -10.94
N LEU A 78 7.28 12.54 -10.35
CA LEU A 78 8.56 11.89 -10.06
C LEU A 78 8.37 10.58 -9.27
N MET A 79 7.51 10.55 -8.25
CA MET A 79 7.26 9.35 -7.44
C MET A 79 6.52 8.24 -8.20
N LYS A 80 5.78 8.59 -9.27
CA LYS A 80 5.05 7.62 -10.10
C LYS A 80 5.91 7.03 -11.22
N ASN A 81 7.02 7.68 -11.57
CA ASN A 81 7.90 7.22 -12.65
C ASN A 81 8.50 5.85 -12.33
N LYS A 82 8.45 4.94 -13.31
CA LYS A 82 8.96 3.56 -13.17
C LYS A 82 10.44 3.54 -12.75
N TRP A 83 11.24 4.44 -13.33
CA TRP A 83 12.67 4.52 -13.05
C TRP A 83 12.95 4.97 -11.60
N PHE A 84 12.25 6.00 -11.11
CA PHE A 84 12.39 6.45 -9.73
C PHE A 84 11.92 5.38 -8.73
N ARG A 85 10.83 4.68 -9.03
CA ARG A 85 10.36 3.54 -8.22
C ARG A 85 11.39 2.42 -8.18
N LEU A 86 12.00 2.08 -9.32
CA LEU A 86 13.06 1.06 -9.38
C LEU A 86 14.29 1.49 -8.59
N PHE A 87 14.77 2.72 -8.80
CA PHE A 87 15.88 3.30 -8.04
C PHE A 87 15.62 3.20 -6.53
N PHE A 88 14.44 3.63 -6.08
CA PHE A 88 14.08 3.61 -4.65
C PHE A 88 14.01 2.18 -4.08
N VAL A 89 13.47 1.22 -4.84
CA VAL A 89 13.45 -0.20 -4.46
C VAL A 89 14.86 -0.75 -4.32
N VAL A 90 15.72 -0.54 -5.32
CA VAL A 90 17.10 -1.03 -5.33
C VAL A 90 17.89 -0.44 -4.18
N VAL A 91 17.76 0.86 -3.91
CA VAL A 91 18.45 1.52 -2.80
C VAL A 91 17.98 0.98 -1.45
N LEU A 92 16.67 0.91 -1.19
CA LEU A 92 16.16 0.46 0.11
C LEU A 92 16.35 -1.04 0.34
N MET A 93 16.09 -1.87 -0.66
CA MET A 93 16.28 -3.32 -0.54
C MET A 93 17.76 -3.71 -0.56
N GLY A 94 18.60 -2.98 -1.30
CA GLY A 94 20.05 -3.12 -1.26
C GLY A 94 20.60 -2.76 0.12
N ALA A 95 20.23 -1.61 0.68
CA ALA A 95 20.62 -1.22 2.03
C ALA A 95 20.15 -2.23 3.09
N PHE A 96 18.92 -2.74 2.95
CA PHE A 96 18.38 -3.78 3.82
C PHE A 96 19.18 -5.09 3.72
N ALA A 97 19.47 -5.56 2.50
CA ALA A 97 20.23 -6.78 2.27
C ALA A 97 21.66 -6.67 2.83
N VAL A 98 22.33 -5.53 2.61
CA VAL A 98 23.67 -5.27 3.17
C VAL A 98 23.65 -5.32 4.69
N GLN A 99 22.69 -4.65 5.34
CA GLN A 99 22.57 -4.68 6.80
C GLN A 99 22.26 -6.09 7.34
N LEU A 100 21.46 -6.87 6.61
CA LEU A 100 21.17 -8.25 6.97
C LEU A 100 22.40 -9.16 6.84
N SER A 101 23.23 -8.95 5.81
CA SER A 101 24.49 -9.68 5.63
C SER A 101 25.49 -9.41 6.76
N PHE A 102 25.58 -8.17 7.24
CA PHE A 102 26.44 -7.83 8.38
C PHE A 102 25.91 -8.34 9.72
N ALA A 103 24.59 -8.49 9.87
CA ALA A 103 23.95 -9.02 11.08
C ALA A 103 23.83 -10.56 11.09
N TRP A 104 24.43 -11.24 10.11
CA TRP A 104 24.31 -12.70 9.94
C TRP A 104 24.89 -13.43 11.16
N GLY A 105 24.07 -14.30 11.79
CA GLY A 105 24.47 -15.13 12.92
C GLY A 105 23.92 -14.71 14.29
N ASN A 106 23.38 -13.48 14.44
CA ASN A 106 22.78 -13.05 15.71
C ASN A 106 21.31 -12.62 15.55
N MET A 107 20.38 -13.41 16.10
CA MET A 107 18.93 -13.15 16.00
C MET A 107 18.50 -11.79 16.58
N VAL A 108 19.24 -11.25 17.55
CA VAL A 108 18.94 -9.94 18.14
C VAL A 108 19.28 -8.82 17.17
N GLN A 109 20.44 -8.91 16.50
CA GLN A 109 20.89 -7.90 15.53
C GLN A 109 20.02 -7.89 14.28
N VAL A 110 19.64 -9.07 13.78
CA VAL A 110 18.68 -9.22 12.68
C VAL A 110 17.37 -8.51 13.03
N GLY A 111 16.85 -8.74 14.22
CA GLY A 111 15.65 -8.07 14.73
C GLY A 111 15.77 -6.54 14.75
N GLN A 112 16.90 -6.01 15.22
CA GLN A 112 17.16 -4.56 15.25
C GLN A 112 17.18 -3.93 13.85
N VAL A 113 17.72 -4.62 12.84
CA VAL A 113 17.71 -4.13 11.44
C VAL A 113 16.28 -3.93 10.95
N PHE A 114 15.39 -4.90 11.19
CA PHE A 114 13.97 -4.78 10.80
C PHE A 114 13.29 -3.61 11.52
N VAL A 115 13.47 -3.49 12.84
CA VAL A 115 12.86 -2.42 13.64
C VAL A 115 13.35 -1.05 13.16
N ARG A 116 14.67 -0.87 12.99
CA ARG A 116 15.27 0.39 12.51
C ARG A 116 14.74 0.77 11.13
N MET A 117 14.67 -0.19 10.21
CA MET A 117 14.13 0.05 8.87
C MET A 117 12.65 0.43 8.92
N ILE A 118 11.84 -0.23 9.75
CA ILE A 118 10.43 0.10 9.93
C ILE A 118 10.27 1.50 10.49
N LEU A 119 11.05 1.89 11.50
CA LEU A 119 11.00 3.23 12.09
C LEU A 119 11.37 4.32 11.07
N ILE A 120 12.50 4.17 10.38
CA ILE A 120 12.95 5.13 9.35
C ILE A 120 11.90 5.26 8.25
N THR A 121 11.42 4.15 7.70
CA THR A 121 10.44 4.17 6.61
C THR A 121 9.05 4.60 7.06
N THR A 122 8.69 4.44 8.33
CA THR A 122 7.45 4.99 8.90
C THR A 122 7.56 6.49 9.10
N GLY A 123 8.70 7.00 9.57
CA GLY A 123 8.98 8.44 9.63
C GLY A 123 8.89 9.10 8.25
N LEU A 124 9.54 8.51 7.24
CA LEU A 124 9.44 8.98 5.85
C LEU A 124 8.00 8.92 5.31
N SER A 125 7.25 7.87 5.65
CA SER A 125 5.83 7.74 5.31
C SER A 125 4.98 8.87 5.92
N ILE A 126 5.24 9.24 7.17
CA ILE A 126 4.53 10.35 7.85
C ILE A 126 4.84 11.66 7.14
N ILE A 127 6.11 11.96 6.89
CA ILE A 127 6.54 13.21 6.22
C ILE A 127 5.86 13.35 4.84
N LEU A 128 5.93 12.30 4.01
CA LEU A 128 5.32 12.29 2.69
C LEU A 128 3.78 12.35 2.76
N GLY A 129 3.19 11.69 3.76
CA GLY A 129 1.75 11.66 3.96
C GLY A 129 1.17 13.02 4.37
N VAL A 130 1.89 13.76 5.20
CA VAL A 130 1.50 15.12 5.65
C VAL A 130 1.62 16.13 4.51
N ILE A 131 2.72 16.07 3.74
CA ILE A 131 3.01 17.05 2.67
C ILE A 131 2.15 16.82 1.43
N TYR A 132 1.98 15.57 1.02
CA TYR A 132 1.28 15.19 -0.21
C TYR A 132 -0.09 14.58 0.11
N SER A 133 -0.23 13.26 -0.03
CA SER A 133 -1.45 12.51 0.27
C SER A 133 -1.16 11.39 1.26
N ASN A 134 -2.15 10.98 2.04
CA ASN A 134 -2.10 9.86 2.99
C ASN A 134 -1.50 8.56 2.37
N ARG A 135 -1.71 8.31 1.07
CA ARG A 135 -1.18 7.11 0.38
C ARG A 135 0.06 7.38 -0.49
N ALA A 136 0.72 8.54 -0.38
CA ALA A 136 1.94 8.85 -1.14
C ALA A 136 3.04 7.78 -0.97
N TRP A 137 3.27 7.30 0.26
CA TRP A 137 4.22 6.23 0.53
C TRP A 137 3.90 4.92 -0.20
N CYS A 138 2.62 4.58 -0.37
CA CYS A 138 2.21 3.33 -1.01
C CYS A 138 2.56 3.25 -2.51
N VAL A 139 2.84 4.39 -3.15
CA VAL A 139 3.32 4.48 -4.54
C VAL A 139 4.78 4.04 -4.67
N ILE A 140 5.63 4.47 -3.73
CA ILE A 140 7.08 4.21 -3.75
C ILE A 140 7.51 3.04 -2.86
N CYS A 141 6.64 2.57 -1.97
CA CYS A 141 6.92 1.49 -1.03
C CYS A 141 7.51 0.27 -1.77
N PRO A 142 8.67 -0.27 -1.32
CA PRO A 142 9.35 -1.34 -2.05
C PRO A 142 8.49 -2.59 -2.18
N MET A 143 7.86 -3.03 -1.08
CA MET A 143 6.91 -4.16 -1.09
C MET A 143 5.72 -3.91 -2.00
N GLY A 144 5.27 -2.66 -2.05
CA GLY A 144 4.19 -2.25 -2.93
C GLY A 144 4.57 -2.30 -4.41
N THR A 145 5.73 -1.76 -4.76
CA THR A 145 6.24 -1.77 -6.13
C THR A 145 6.54 -3.19 -6.60
N MET A 146 7.14 -4.03 -5.75
CA MET A 146 7.32 -5.46 -6.05
C MET A 146 5.97 -6.15 -6.27
N ALA A 147 4.99 -5.95 -5.39
CA ALA A 147 3.65 -6.50 -5.58
C ALA A 147 3.01 -6.04 -6.91
N SER A 148 3.18 -4.77 -7.29
CA SER A 148 2.70 -4.21 -8.57
C SER A 148 3.38 -4.87 -9.78
N TRP A 149 4.68 -5.12 -9.72
CA TRP A 149 5.39 -5.84 -10.79
C TRP A 149 4.96 -7.29 -10.89
N VAL A 150 4.79 -7.98 -9.75
CA VAL A 150 4.25 -9.35 -9.72
C VAL A 150 2.86 -9.41 -10.37
N THR A 151 1.98 -8.44 -10.09
CA THR A 151 0.66 -8.39 -10.78
C THR A 151 0.74 -8.14 -12.28
N GLN A 152 1.77 -7.43 -12.74
CA GLN A 152 1.97 -7.14 -14.16
C GLN A 152 2.58 -8.34 -14.91
N ALA A 153 3.54 -9.03 -14.28
CA ALA A 153 4.25 -10.15 -14.87
C ALA A 153 3.42 -11.45 -14.93
N GLY A 154 2.53 -11.67 -13.96
CA GLY A 154 1.74 -12.90 -13.84
C GLY A 154 0.55 -13.08 -14.80
N SER A 155 0.41 -12.25 -15.84
CA SER A 155 -0.75 -12.22 -16.75
C SER A 155 -2.09 -11.96 -16.04
N GLY A 156 -2.30 -10.69 -15.67
CA GLY A 156 -3.58 -10.19 -15.17
C GLY A 156 -3.89 -10.61 -13.73
N SER A 157 -4.44 -9.69 -12.95
CA SER A 157 -4.91 -10.00 -11.61
C SER A 157 -5.99 -11.09 -11.66
N LYS A 158 -5.65 -12.35 -11.37
CA LYS A 158 -6.63 -13.45 -11.26
C LYS A 158 -7.64 -13.30 -10.11
N GLY A 159 -7.53 -12.24 -9.32
CA GLY A 159 -8.48 -11.91 -8.25
C GLY A 159 -9.46 -10.83 -8.67
N LYS A 160 -10.69 -10.89 -8.13
CA LYS A 160 -11.78 -9.93 -8.37
C LYS A 160 -11.26 -8.49 -8.44
N ASN A 161 -11.38 -7.89 -9.61
CA ASN A 161 -11.13 -6.48 -9.85
C ASN A 161 -12.38 -5.68 -9.53
N ILE A 162 -12.20 -4.37 -9.40
CA ILE A 162 -13.33 -3.48 -9.31
C ILE A 162 -14.01 -3.47 -10.68
N THR A 163 -15.23 -4.00 -10.77
CA THR A 163 -16.04 -4.03 -11.98
C THR A 163 -16.72 -2.67 -12.17
N PHE A 164 -16.98 -2.33 -13.43
CA PHE A 164 -17.48 -1.03 -13.84
C PHE A 164 -18.69 -1.22 -14.77
N ASP A 165 -19.86 -0.81 -14.29
CA ASP A 165 -21.09 -0.80 -15.09
C ASP A 165 -21.15 0.46 -15.97
N LYS A 166 -21.07 0.26 -17.29
CA LYS A 166 -21.09 1.33 -18.29
C LYS A 166 -22.44 2.05 -18.36
N GLN A 167 -23.54 1.36 -18.08
CA GLN A 167 -24.91 1.86 -18.23
C GLN A 167 -25.29 2.77 -17.07
N ARG A 168 -24.91 2.40 -15.85
CA ARG A 168 -25.19 3.21 -14.64
C ARG A 168 -24.28 4.44 -14.51
N CYS A 169 -23.13 4.44 -15.18
CA CYS A 169 -22.14 5.51 -15.04
C CYS A 169 -22.50 6.78 -15.83
N VAL A 170 -22.54 7.91 -15.12
CA VAL A 170 -22.80 9.26 -15.66
C VAL A 170 -21.54 10.10 -15.88
N SER A 171 -20.35 9.50 -15.90
CA SER A 171 -19.06 10.19 -16.13
C SER A 171 -18.75 11.38 -15.17
N CYS A 172 -19.26 11.36 -13.94
CA CYS A 172 -19.07 12.45 -12.96
C CYS A 172 -17.64 12.62 -12.41
N ASN A 173 -16.72 11.70 -12.75
CA ASN A 173 -15.30 11.72 -12.38
C ASN A 173 -15.00 11.68 -10.85
N LEU A 174 -16.00 11.41 -10.01
CA LEU A 174 -15.83 11.30 -8.56
C LEU A 174 -14.93 10.12 -8.15
N CYS A 175 -15.01 9.00 -8.87
CA CYS A 175 -14.19 7.81 -8.61
C CYS A 175 -12.68 8.06 -8.80
N THR A 176 -12.29 8.87 -9.79
CA THR A 176 -10.90 9.29 -10.00
C THR A 176 -10.45 10.26 -8.92
N LYS A 177 -11.32 11.20 -8.51
CA LYS A 177 -11.03 12.18 -7.45
C LYS A 177 -10.88 11.53 -6.07
N SER A 178 -11.66 10.48 -5.78
CA SER A 178 -11.59 9.77 -4.51
C SER A 178 -10.50 8.70 -4.44
N CYS A 179 -9.87 8.35 -5.58
CA CYS A 179 -8.83 7.33 -5.59
C CYS A 179 -7.57 7.83 -4.86
N PRO A 180 -7.17 7.21 -3.74
CA PRO A 180 -6.04 7.70 -2.95
C PRO A 180 -4.68 7.44 -3.64
N MET A 181 -4.65 6.55 -4.64
CA MET A 181 -3.51 6.31 -5.52
C MET A 181 -3.48 7.24 -6.73
N GLU A 182 -4.47 8.14 -6.86
CA GLU A 182 -4.64 9.04 -8.00
C GLU A 182 -4.66 8.31 -9.35
N ILE A 183 -5.35 7.17 -9.39
CA ILE A 183 -5.61 6.40 -10.61
C ILE A 183 -6.81 7.02 -11.31
N ASP A 184 -6.71 7.18 -12.63
CA ASP A 184 -7.81 7.62 -13.48
C ASP A 184 -8.79 6.46 -13.70
N VAL A 185 -9.69 6.25 -12.73
CA VAL A 185 -10.67 5.16 -12.71
C VAL A 185 -11.65 5.28 -13.88
N LEU A 186 -12.03 6.50 -14.25
CA LEU A 186 -13.00 6.75 -15.32
C LEU A 186 -12.51 6.24 -16.69
N LYS A 187 -11.20 6.26 -16.96
CA LYS A 187 -10.63 5.69 -18.19
C LYS A 187 -10.89 4.19 -18.37
N PHE A 188 -11.15 3.47 -17.28
CA PHE A 188 -11.44 2.04 -17.33
C PHE A 188 -12.90 1.73 -17.65
N ARG A 189 -13.76 2.75 -17.83
CA ARG A 189 -15.17 2.58 -18.24
C ARG A 189 -15.31 1.69 -19.47
N SER A 190 -14.48 1.88 -20.49
CA SER A 190 -14.56 1.10 -21.74
C SER A 190 -14.19 -0.38 -21.55
N LYS A 191 -13.31 -0.69 -20.60
CA LYS A 191 -12.87 -2.06 -20.29
C LYS A 191 -13.83 -2.80 -19.36
N GLY A 192 -14.67 -2.08 -18.62
CA GLY A 192 -15.62 -2.69 -17.67
C GLY A 192 -14.98 -3.17 -16.36
N GLU A 193 -13.66 -3.00 -16.20
CA GLU A 193 -12.94 -3.30 -14.96
C GLU A 193 -11.68 -2.46 -14.80
N VAL A 194 -11.33 -2.15 -13.54
CA VAL A 194 -10.15 -1.37 -13.18
C VAL A 194 -8.92 -2.28 -13.11
N THR A 195 -8.19 -2.40 -14.22
CA THR A 195 -7.00 -3.27 -14.37
C THR A 195 -5.66 -2.58 -14.08
N HIS A 196 -5.68 -1.41 -13.42
CA HIS A 196 -4.45 -0.69 -13.09
C HIS A 196 -3.61 -1.47 -12.05
N PRO A 197 -2.31 -1.71 -12.28
CA PRO A 197 -1.49 -2.56 -11.40
C PRO A 197 -1.24 -1.96 -10.02
N ASP A 198 -1.31 -0.63 -9.90
CA ASP A 198 -1.24 0.06 -8.60
C ASP A 198 -2.60 0.16 -7.88
N CYS A 199 -3.68 -0.44 -8.41
CA CYS A 199 -4.97 -0.47 -7.75
C CYS A 199 -4.90 -1.30 -6.45
N LEU A 200 -5.13 -0.66 -5.31
CA LEU A 200 -5.10 -1.32 -3.99
C LEU A 200 -6.37 -2.12 -3.68
N LYS A 201 -7.39 -2.07 -4.53
CA LYS A 201 -8.70 -2.69 -4.29
C LYS A 201 -9.28 -2.30 -2.91
N CYS A 202 -9.15 -1.01 -2.54
CA CYS A 202 -9.62 -0.48 -1.26
C CYS A 202 -11.13 -0.16 -1.25
N GLY A 203 -11.75 -0.01 -2.42
CA GLY A 203 -13.19 0.22 -2.52
C GLY A 203 -13.65 1.68 -2.34
N GLU A 204 -12.74 2.63 -2.17
CA GLU A 204 -13.13 4.05 -1.99
C GLU A 204 -13.92 4.60 -3.19
N CYS A 205 -13.59 4.17 -4.41
CA CYS A 205 -14.32 4.57 -5.61
C CYS A 205 -15.75 4.00 -5.67
N VAL A 206 -15.99 2.85 -5.05
CA VAL A 206 -17.30 2.20 -4.95
C VAL A 206 -18.16 2.95 -3.94
N ILE A 207 -17.60 3.23 -2.75
CA ILE A 207 -18.30 3.95 -1.67
C ILE A 207 -18.71 5.37 -2.08
N LYS A 208 -17.88 6.05 -2.89
CA LYS A 208 -18.15 7.42 -3.34
C LYS A 208 -18.99 7.52 -4.61
N CYS A 209 -19.37 6.39 -5.22
CA CYS A 209 -20.14 6.41 -6.46
C CYS A 209 -21.63 6.67 -6.15
N PRO A 210 -22.25 7.76 -6.65
CA PRO A 210 -23.66 8.08 -6.35
C PRO A 210 -24.67 7.23 -7.15
N LYS A 211 -24.21 6.40 -8.09
CA LYS A 211 -25.04 5.59 -9.00
C LYS A 211 -24.72 4.10 -8.92
N ASP A 212 -23.92 3.69 -7.93
CA ASP A 212 -23.51 2.30 -7.73
C ASP A 212 -23.06 1.61 -9.03
N ALA A 213 -22.26 2.35 -9.82
CA ALA A 213 -21.74 1.89 -11.11
C ALA A 213 -20.44 1.10 -10.96
N LEU A 214 -19.97 0.88 -9.74
CA LEU A 214 -18.70 0.23 -9.40
C LEU A 214 -18.93 -0.82 -8.32
N GLU A 215 -18.37 -2.01 -8.46
CA GLU A 215 -18.46 -3.10 -7.48
C GLU A 215 -17.12 -3.82 -7.29
N ILE A 216 -16.92 -4.57 -6.19
CA ILE A 216 -15.63 -5.24 -5.82
C ILE A 216 -15.74 -6.76 -5.89
#